data_AF-A0A3M6V8N1-F1
#
_entry.id   AF-A0A3M6V8N1-F1
#
_cell.length_a   1.000
_cell.length_b   1.000
_cell.length_c   1.000
_cell.angle_alpha   90.00
_cell.angle_beta   90.00
_cell.angle_gamma   90.00
#
_symmetry.space_group_name_H-M   'P 1'
#
loop_
_entity.id
_entity.type
_entity.pdbx_description
1 polymer ?
#
loop_
_entity_poly.entity_id
_entity_poly.type
_entity_poly.pdbx_seq_one_letter_code
_entity_poly.pdbx_strand_id
1 'polypeptide(L)'
;MRLQIPTLALALFAATTSANNLQTPSHRGLKAESLDFLSYKCKCKSKIRKCLFIHGELHSKHHDDLQDKSDYFGDMKHHAPCCSTIKYVSLDTETVGWTDEDLQETVCKHALSMSDKSDHKKKVIKDTILVTYSMGAPILAGAVANKKCKIEKKSTSWVSMSAPMLGSMAVDTALNVCSNDKPRTFQAAMLLLGKCPVKAGLKSLAFMGGHYSSKELNTAYEDAQDVYRKYVTAAMCSNSFEGLISGDQIKYAGLATFAGHQSKKNDGFVTFESCRGGLDAEKFHDDPTSAFYVSKCNHADTKFQHMDDLFKKSKKPKRWFECAL
;
A
#
# COMPACT_ATOMS: atom_id res chain seq x y z
N MET A 1 -11.30 -52.38 -9.39
CA MET A 1 -11.58 -51.26 -8.47
C MET A 1 -10.98 -50.00 -9.07
N ARG A 2 -11.78 -49.26 -9.84
CA ARG A 2 -11.35 -48.05 -10.58
C ARG A 2 -11.44 -46.85 -9.65
N LEU A 3 -10.32 -46.20 -9.33
CA LEU A 3 -10.32 -44.92 -8.63
C LEU A 3 -10.46 -43.78 -9.64
N GLN A 4 -11.52 -43.00 -9.48
CA GLN A 4 -11.82 -41.77 -10.23
C GLN A 4 -10.87 -40.64 -9.82
N ILE A 5 -10.27 -40.00 -10.81
CA ILE A 5 -9.56 -38.73 -10.70
C ILE A 5 -10.60 -37.62 -10.91
N PRO A 6 -10.73 -36.61 -10.03
CA PRO A 6 -11.65 -35.51 -10.28
C PRO A 6 -11.02 -34.53 -11.28
N THR A 7 -11.58 -34.50 -12.49
CA THR A 7 -11.34 -33.48 -13.51
C THR A 7 -11.73 -32.09 -13.00
N LEU A 8 -10.78 -31.18 -12.97
CA LEU A 8 -10.99 -29.74 -12.79
C LEU A 8 -11.83 -29.22 -13.98
N ALA A 9 -13.08 -28.84 -13.73
CA ALA A 9 -13.94 -28.21 -14.74
C ALA A 9 -13.53 -26.74 -14.91
N LEU A 10 -13.00 -26.42 -16.09
CA LEU A 10 -12.72 -25.08 -16.58
C LEU A 10 -14.07 -24.46 -17.03
N ALA A 11 -14.67 -23.61 -16.22
CA ALA A 11 -15.89 -22.89 -16.61
C ALA A 11 -15.53 -21.64 -17.43
N LEU A 12 -15.56 -21.75 -18.77
CA LEU A 12 -15.71 -20.61 -19.66
C LEU A 12 -17.17 -20.15 -19.62
N PHE A 13 -17.44 -18.92 -19.18
CA PHE A 13 -18.74 -18.29 -19.38
C PHE A 13 -18.73 -17.49 -20.68
N ALA A 14 -19.41 -18.02 -21.70
CA ALA A 14 -19.86 -17.26 -22.86
C ALA A 14 -21.13 -16.48 -22.47
N ALA A 15 -21.07 -15.15 -22.52
CA ALA A 15 -22.24 -14.30 -22.35
C ALA A 15 -23.03 -14.26 -23.67
N THR A 16 -24.18 -14.93 -23.71
CA THR A 16 -25.16 -14.76 -24.79
C THR A 16 -26.06 -13.57 -24.46
N THR A 17 -26.03 -12.54 -25.31
CA THR A 17 -26.97 -11.42 -25.26
C THR A 17 -28.34 -11.89 -25.74
N SER A 18 -29.37 -11.70 -24.92
CA SER A 18 -30.76 -11.70 -25.38
C SER A 18 -31.37 -10.36 -25.00
N ALA A 19 -31.55 -9.53 -26.01
CA ALA A 19 -32.39 -8.35 -25.93
C ALA A 19 -33.84 -8.80 -25.77
N ASN A 20 -34.55 -8.28 -24.76
CA ASN A 20 -35.98 -8.00 -24.88
C ASN A 20 -36.48 -7.07 -23.76
N ASN A 21 -37.18 -6.04 -24.22
CA ASN A 21 -38.15 -5.15 -23.55
C ASN A 21 -37.68 -4.19 -22.45
N LEU A 22 -37.45 -2.95 -22.89
CA LEU A 22 -37.61 -1.75 -22.07
C LEU A 22 -39.05 -1.65 -21.54
N GLN A 23 -39.20 -1.68 -20.22
CA GLN A 23 -40.28 -1.00 -19.53
C GLN A 23 -39.66 0.07 -18.62
N THR A 24 -39.96 1.33 -18.94
CA THR A 24 -39.56 2.53 -18.20
C THR A 24 -40.13 2.51 -16.77
N PRO A 25 -39.30 2.53 -15.70
CA PRO A 25 -39.81 2.75 -14.36
C PRO A 25 -40.01 4.25 -14.12
N SER A 26 -41.23 4.57 -13.71
CA SER A 26 -41.70 5.83 -13.15
C SER A 26 -40.65 6.58 -12.33
N HIS A 27 -40.44 7.87 -12.65
CA HIS A 27 -39.65 8.83 -11.88
C HIS A 27 -40.15 8.93 -10.43
N ARG A 28 -39.52 8.19 -9.51
CA ARG A 28 -39.54 8.54 -8.08
C ARG A 28 -38.41 9.55 -7.86
N GLY A 29 -38.78 10.78 -7.52
CA GLY A 29 -37.85 11.86 -7.22
C GLY A 29 -36.80 11.43 -6.20
N LEU A 30 -35.54 11.40 -6.62
CA LEU A 30 -34.40 11.33 -5.71
C LEU A 30 -34.45 12.56 -4.83
N LYS A 31 -34.72 12.37 -3.53
CA LYS A 31 -34.60 13.43 -2.53
C LYS A 31 -33.20 14.04 -2.62
N ALA A 32 -33.15 15.36 -2.52
CA ALA A 32 -31.94 16.19 -2.57
C ALA A 32 -30.84 15.77 -1.58
N GLU A 33 -31.16 14.99 -0.54
CA GLU A 33 -30.19 14.40 0.40
C GLU A 33 -29.19 13.44 -0.26
N SER A 34 -29.53 12.85 -1.41
CA SER A 34 -28.62 11.93 -2.14
C SER A 34 -27.57 12.64 -3.01
N LEU A 35 -27.76 13.93 -3.31
CA LEU A 35 -26.83 14.73 -4.11
C LEU A 35 -25.74 15.41 -3.28
N ASP A 36 -25.91 15.49 -1.96
CA ASP A 36 -24.94 16.11 -1.06
C ASP A 36 -23.71 15.20 -0.78
N PHE A 37 -23.83 13.91 -1.09
CA PHE A 37 -22.73 12.94 -0.97
C PHE A 37 -21.64 13.09 -2.05
N LEU A 38 -21.96 13.77 -3.15
CA LEU A 38 -21.05 13.97 -4.30
C LEU A 38 -20.14 15.20 -4.15
N SER A 39 -20.34 16.04 -3.13
CA SER A 39 -19.78 17.41 -3.13
C SER A 39 -18.78 17.74 -2.02
N TYR A 40 -18.71 16.97 -0.93
CA TYR A 40 -17.79 17.29 0.18
C TYR A 40 -16.36 16.81 -0.10
N LYS A 41 -15.69 17.50 -1.02
CA LYS A 41 -14.22 17.45 -1.16
C LYS A 41 -13.61 18.03 0.11
N CYS A 42 -12.63 17.34 0.68
CA CYS A 42 -11.91 17.88 1.81
C CYS A 42 -11.03 19.05 1.36
N LYS A 43 -11.10 20.17 2.08
CA LYS A 43 -10.18 21.29 1.89
C LYS A 43 -8.88 21.00 2.65
N CYS A 44 -7.79 21.61 2.20
CA CYS A 44 -6.51 21.50 2.89
C CYS A 44 -6.63 21.98 4.34
N LYS A 45 -6.28 21.13 5.31
CA LYS A 45 -6.31 21.48 6.75
C LYS A 45 -4.94 21.89 7.28
N SER A 46 -3.88 21.73 6.49
CA SER A 46 -2.53 22.14 6.84
C SER A 46 -1.97 23.23 5.92
N LYS A 47 -0.65 23.45 5.96
CA LYS A 47 0.03 24.34 5.01
C LYS A 47 0.23 23.61 3.69
N ILE A 48 -0.07 24.31 2.59
CA ILE A 48 0.24 23.86 1.24
C ILE A 48 1.76 23.67 1.12
N ARG A 49 2.18 22.47 0.72
CA ARG A 49 3.58 22.02 0.63
C ARG A 49 3.76 21.15 -0.60
N LYS A 50 5.01 20.83 -0.96
CA LYS A 50 5.26 19.83 -1.99
C LYS A 50 5.12 18.42 -1.39
N CYS A 51 4.61 17.49 -2.19
CA CYS A 51 4.32 16.13 -1.78
C CYS A 51 5.22 15.14 -2.52
N LEU A 52 5.84 14.23 -1.78
CA LEU A 52 6.68 13.17 -2.33
C LEU A 52 6.03 11.82 -2.09
N PHE A 53 5.71 11.13 -3.17
CA PHE A 53 5.13 9.79 -3.15
C PHE A 53 6.23 8.74 -3.34
N ILE A 54 6.29 7.80 -2.41
CA ILE A 54 7.28 6.73 -2.34
C ILE A 54 6.51 5.41 -2.47
N HIS A 55 6.70 4.72 -3.59
CA HIS A 55 6.00 3.47 -3.90
C HIS A 55 6.51 2.29 -3.09
N GLY A 56 5.78 1.17 -3.20
CA GLY A 56 6.07 -0.08 -2.52
C GLY A 56 6.88 -1.04 -3.38
N GLU A 57 6.66 -2.32 -3.13
CA GLU A 57 7.30 -3.44 -3.78
C GLU A 57 6.97 -3.59 -5.27
N LEU A 58 7.74 -4.45 -5.95
CA LEU A 58 7.49 -4.94 -7.31
C LEU A 58 7.60 -3.88 -8.42
N HIS A 59 8.40 -2.84 -8.19
CA HIS A 59 8.81 -1.90 -9.24
C HIS A 59 10.27 -2.13 -9.61
N SER A 60 10.55 -2.43 -10.88
CA SER A 60 11.90 -2.75 -11.35
C SER A 60 12.62 -1.58 -12.01
N LYS A 61 11.96 -0.41 -12.14
CA LYS A 61 12.52 0.76 -12.82
C LYS A 61 13.09 1.73 -11.80
N HIS A 62 14.36 2.05 -11.96
CA HIS A 62 14.99 3.13 -11.23
C HIS A 62 15.17 4.36 -12.14
N HIS A 63 14.87 5.54 -11.61
CA HIS A 63 15.21 6.81 -12.24
C HIS A 63 15.89 7.72 -11.21
N ASP A 64 17.01 8.32 -11.60
CA ASP A 64 17.78 9.24 -10.74
C ASP A 64 17.02 10.52 -10.37
N ASP A 65 16.06 10.91 -11.21
CA ASP A 65 15.27 12.12 -11.07
C ASP A 65 13.86 11.83 -10.53
N LEU A 66 13.27 12.84 -9.90
CA LEU A 66 11.87 12.80 -9.46
C LEU A 66 10.90 12.88 -10.64
N GLN A 67 9.93 11.98 -10.66
CA GLN A 67 8.96 11.87 -11.73
C GLN A 67 7.72 12.75 -11.47
N ASP A 68 7.13 13.30 -12.54
CA ASP A 68 5.87 14.06 -12.51
C ASP A 68 4.62 13.18 -12.68
N LYS A 69 4.82 11.93 -13.08
CA LYS A 69 3.78 10.93 -13.30
C LYS A 69 4.23 9.60 -12.69
N SER A 70 3.25 8.74 -12.40
CA SER A 70 3.48 7.39 -11.91
C SER A 70 2.58 6.43 -12.67
N ASP A 71 3.13 5.29 -13.08
CA ASP A 71 2.37 4.11 -13.49
C ASP A 71 1.97 3.25 -12.27
N TYR A 72 2.55 3.51 -11.11
CA TYR A 72 2.31 2.80 -9.86
C TYR A 72 1.10 3.34 -9.09
N PHE A 73 1.08 4.64 -8.82
CA PHE A 73 -0.01 5.33 -8.13
C PHE A 73 -1.09 5.81 -9.10
N GLY A 74 -2.33 5.88 -8.62
CA GLY A 74 -3.38 6.61 -9.34
C GLY A 74 -3.13 8.12 -9.37
N ASP A 75 -3.80 8.83 -10.27
CA ASP A 75 -3.67 10.29 -10.39
C ASP A 75 -4.30 11.01 -9.19
N MET A 76 -3.46 11.70 -8.42
CA MET A 76 -3.84 12.44 -7.22
C MET A 76 -3.85 13.96 -7.40
N LYS A 77 -3.64 14.49 -8.62
CA LYS A 77 -3.60 15.94 -8.88
C LYS A 77 -4.83 16.70 -8.39
N HIS A 78 -6.00 16.07 -8.42
CA HIS A 78 -7.27 16.65 -7.98
C HIS A 78 -7.78 16.12 -6.63
N HIS A 79 -6.98 15.29 -5.96
CA HIS A 79 -7.30 14.61 -4.70
C HIS A 79 -6.28 14.92 -3.59
N ALA A 80 -5.45 15.95 -3.76
CA ALA A 80 -4.35 16.27 -2.85
C ALA A 80 -4.35 17.77 -2.50
N PRO A 81 -5.35 18.27 -1.75
CA PRO A 81 -5.62 19.70 -1.59
C PRO A 81 -4.49 20.49 -0.92
N CYS A 82 -3.59 19.85 -0.17
CA CYS A 82 -2.41 20.49 0.42
C CYS A 82 -1.13 20.34 -0.40
N CYS A 83 -1.18 19.71 -1.58
CA CYS A 83 0.00 19.50 -2.42
C CYS A 83 0.09 20.60 -3.49
N SER A 84 1.06 21.52 -3.37
CA SER A 84 1.37 22.47 -4.45
C SER A 84 2.01 21.79 -5.66
N THR A 85 2.75 20.71 -5.42
CA THR A 85 3.38 19.88 -6.44
C THR A 85 3.41 18.45 -5.92
N ILE A 86 3.19 17.49 -6.80
CA ILE A 86 3.31 16.07 -6.51
C ILE A 86 4.49 15.54 -7.33
N LYS A 87 5.42 14.88 -6.66
CA LYS A 87 6.52 14.15 -7.28
C LYS A 87 6.51 12.70 -6.81
N TYR A 88 6.99 11.81 -7.67
CA TYR A 88 7.09 10.39 -7.40
C TYR A 88 8.55 9.95 -7.45
N VAL A 89 8.96 9.16 -6.47
CA VAL A 89 10.24 8.45 -6.53
C VAL A 89 10.07 7.23 -7.43
N SER A 90 11.08 6.87 -8.22
CA SER A 90 11.14 5.59 -8.96
C SER A 90 12.35 4.79 -8.49
N LEU A 91 12.10 3.72 -7.76
CA LEU A 91 13.10 2.89 -7.12
C LEU A 91 13.02 1.45 -7.65
N ASP A 92 14.17 0.80 -7.85
CA ASP A 92 14.14 -0.66 -7.94
C ASP A 92 13.83 -1.23 -6.55
N THR A 93 12.61 -1.72 -6.40
CA THR A 93 12.04 -2.36 -5.21
C THR A 93 11.65 -3.80 -5.50
N GLU A 94 12.00 -4.28 -6.69
CA GLU A 94 11.80 -5.64 -7.09
C GLU A 94 13.04 -6.46 -6.74
N THR A 95 14.23 -5.93 -7.04
CA THR A 95 15.51 -6.61 -6.83
C THR A 95 16.26 -6.11 -5.60
N VAL A 96 15.89 -4.94 -5.05
CA VAL A 96 16.56 -4.35 -3.88
C VAL A 96 15.62 -4.35 -2.67
N GLY A 97 16.13 -4.80 -1.53
CA GLY A 97 15.38 -4.89 -0.27
C GLY A 97 15.25 -3.55 0.45
N TRP A 98 14.23 -3.39 1.29
CA TRP A 98 13.99 -2.11 1.99
C TRP A 98 15.08 -1.71 2.99
N THR A 99 15.88 -2.68 3.43
CA THR A 99 17.03 -2.48 4.33
C THR A 99 18.29 -2.04 3.60
N ASP A 100 18.27 -1.98 2.27
CA ASP A 100 19.43 -1.58 1.47
C ASP A 100 19.82 -0.12 1.71
N GLU A 101 21.12 0.13 1.87
CA GLU A 101 21.63 1.44 2.23
C GLU A 101 21.49 2.47 1.10
N ASP A 102 21.77 2.06 -0.15
CA ASP A 102 21.72 2.94 -1.31
C ASP A 102 20.27 3.34 -1.63
N LEU A 103 19.34 2.38 -1.47
CA LEU A 103 17.90 2.61 -1.59
C LEU A 103 17.41 3.64 -0.56
N GLN A 104 17.85 3.51 0.69
CA GLN A 104 17.52 4.43 1.78
C GLN A 104 18.14 5.83 1.56
N GLU A 105 19.39 5.89 1.11
CA GLU A 105 20.06 7.14 0.76
C GLU A 105 19.37 7.87 -0.37
N THR A 106 18.93 7.13 -1.39
CA THR A 106 18.17 7.66 -2.53
C THR A 106 16.86 8.29 -2.08
N VAL A 107 16.07 7.60 -1.24
CA VAL A 107 14.83 8.16 -0.68
C VAL A 107 15.10 9.43 0.13
N CYS A 108 16.13 9.45 0.97
CA CYS A 108 16.50 10.63 1.73
C CYS A 108 16.95 11.80 0.84
N LYS A 109 17.77 11.54 -0.19
CA LYS A 109 18.21 12.54 -1.18
C LYS A 109 17.00 13.19 -1.85
N HIS A 110 16.06 12.39 -2.32
CA HIS A 110 14.83 12.87 -2.94
C HIS A 110 13.98 13.69 -1.97
N ALA A 111 13.75 13.18 -0.75
CA ALA A 111 12.97 13.89 0.26
C ALA A 111 13.58 15.24 0.65
N LEU A 112 14.91 15.33 0.75
CA LEU A 112 15.62 16.59 0.99
C LEU A 112 15.44 17.57 -0.17
N SER A 113 15.53 17.08 -1.41
CA SER A 113 15.41 17.91 -2.63
C SER A 113 14.02 18.52 -2.85
N MET A 114 13.00 18.04 -2.13
CA MET A 114 11.63 18.54 -2.31
C MET A 114 11.53 20.02 -1.95
N SER A 115 12.16 20.47 -0.88
CA SER A 115 11.99 21.84 -0.38
C SER A 115 13.33 22.53 -0.17
N ASP A 116 13.44 23.77 -0.65
CA ASP A 116 14.62 24.63 -0.43
C ASP A 116 14.79 25.00 1.05
N LYS A 117 13.78 24.75 1.89
CA LYS A 117 13.86 24.90 3.35
C LYS A 117 14.54 23.71 4.03
N SER A 118 14.70 22.58 3.34
CA SER A 118 15.43 21.42 3.88
C SER A 118 16.88 21.79 4.18
N ASP A 119 17.42 21.26 5.28
CA ASP A 119 18.83 21.46 5.62
C ASP A 119 19.63 20.28 5.05
N HIS A 120 20.21 20.47 3.87
CA HIS A 120 21.01 19.43 3.20
C HIS A 120 22.27 19.05 3.98
N LYS A 121 22.89 20.01 4.69
CA LYS A 121 24.12 19.76 5.46
C LYS A 121 23.82 18.89 6.68
N LYS A 122 22.71 19.16 7.38
CA LYS A 122 22.27 18.39 8.55
C LYS A 122 21.39 17.19 8.18
N LYS A 123 21.09 17.00 6.88
CA LYS A 123 20.19 16.00 6.33
C LYS A 123 18.78 16.04 6.97
N VAL A 124 18.23 17.23 7.17
CA VAL A 124 16.90 17.42 7.79
C VAL A 124 15.87 17.82 6.74
N ILE A 125 14.87 16.96 6.53
CA ILE A 125 13.73 17.17 5.63
C ILE A 125 12.75 18.14 6.28
N LYS A 126 12.41 19.22 5.56
CA LYS A 126 11.47 20.25 6.01
C LYS A 126 10.40 20.54 4.97
N ASP A 127 9.29 21.10 5.44
CA ASP A 127 8.24 21.71 4.59
C ASP A 127 7.74 20.81 3.45
N THR A 128 7.63 19.51 3.72
CA THR A 128 7.29 18.47 2.75
C THR A 128 6.19 17.57 3.31
N ILE A 129 5.31 17.03 2.46
CA ILE A 129 4.39 15.95 2.82
C ILE A 129 4.95 14.67 2.21
N LEU A 130 5.38 13.74 3.06
CA LEU A 130 5.88 12.44 2.66
C LEU A 130 4.71 11.46 2.60
N VAL A 131 4.55 10.79 1.47
CA VAL A 131 3.46 9.83 1.22
C VAL A 131 4.09 8.49 0.90
N THR A 132 3.89 7.49 1.75
CA THR A 132 4.47 6.16 1.57
C THR A 132 3.40 5.12 1.35
N TYR A 133 3.64 4.21 0.42
CA TYR A 133 2.81 3.02 0.20
C TYR A 133 3.62 1.76 0.38
N SER A 134 3.04 0.78 1.06
CA SER A 134 3.63 -0.56 1.27
C SER A 134 5.11 -0.47 1.63
N MET A 135 6.01 -1.14 0.90
CA MET A 135 7.45 -1.16 1.16
C MET A 135 8.11 0.22 1.19
N GLY A 136 7.53 1.26 0.59
CA GLY A 136 8.02 2.63 0.70
C GLY A 136 8.05 3.16 2.14
N ALA A 137 7.15 2.64 2.99
CA ALA A 137 7.09 3.04 4.39
C ALA A 137 8.30 2.52 5.20
N PRO A 138 8.63 1.22 5.22
CA PRO A 138 9.83 0.75 5.90
C PRO A 138 11.13 1.24 5.25
N ILE A 139 11.17 1.52 3.94
CA ILE A 139 12.35 2.19 3.33
C ILE A 139 12.60 3.55 3.98
N LEU A 140 11.59 4.43 4.02
CA LEU A 140 11.74 5.75 4.64
C LEU A 140 12.02 5.65 6.15
N ALA A 141 11.33 4.73 6.84
CA ALA A 141 11.53 4.51 8.27
C ALA A 141 12.96 4.06 8.58
N GLY A 142 13.45 3.06 7.85
CA GLY A 142 14.81 2.53 7.95
C GLY A 142 15.85 3.60 7.63
N ALA A 143 15.63 4.42 6.60
CA ALA A 143 16.54 5.50 6.25
C ALA A 143 16.71 6.52 7.40
N VAL A 144 15.62 6.84 8.11
CA VAL A 144 15.67 7.74 9.27
C VAL A 144 16.30 7.05 10.49
N ALA A 145 15.98 5.78 10.74
CA ALA A 145 16.59 4.98 11.81
C ALA A 145 18.11 4.86 11.64
N ASN A 146 18.55 4.58 10.41
CA ASN A 146 19.95 4.47 9.99
C ASN A 146 20.62 5.83 9.77
N LYS A 147 19.97 6.94 10.18
CA LYS A 147 20.52 8.30 10.17
C LYS A 147 20.93 8.79 8.77
N LYS A 148 20.39 8.19 7.70
CA LYS A 148 20.56 8.68 6.33
C LYS A 148 19.90 10.05 6.15
N CYS A 149 18.80 10.32 6.86
CA CYS A 149 18.21 11.66 7.03
C CYS A 149 17.37 11.78 8.31
N LYS A 150 16.83 12.97 8.57
CA LYS A 150 15.96 13.29 9.71
C LYS A 150 14.70 14.01 9.22
N ILE A 151 13.59 13.84 9.94
CA ILE A 151 12.32 14.52 9.65
C ILE A 151 12.08 15.63 10.68
N GLU A 152 11.85 16.87 10.23
CA GLU A 152 11.41 17.96 11.10
C GLU A 152 9.88 17.93 11.30
N LYS A 153 9.42 17.53 12.50
CA LYS A 153 7.98 17.37 12.80
C LYS A 153 7.12 18.63 12.61
N LYS A 154 7.70 19.82 12.75
CA LYS A 154 6.93 21.07 12.73
C LYS A 154 6.44 21.44 11.34
N SER A 155 7.22 21.12 10.30
CA SER A 155 6.95 21.52 8.92
C SER A 155 6.73 20.34 7.97
N THR A 156 7.09 19.12 8.39
CA THR A 156 6.95 17.90 7.58
C THR A 156 5.87 16.98 8.16
N SER A 157 5.03 16.45 7.29
CA SER A 157 3.99 15.46 7.63
C SER A 157 4.28 14.14 6.91
N TRP A 158 3.91 13.01 7.52
CA TRP A 158 4.07 11.69 6.91
C TRP A 158 2.73 10.95 6.91
N VAL A 159 2.20 10.74 5.70
CA VAL A 159 0.99 9.97 5.42
C VAL A 159 1.39 8.58 4.89
N SER A 160 0.88 7.52 5.50
CA SER A 160 1.26 6.15 5.16
C SER A 160 0.06 5.27 4.79
N MET A 161 0.26 4.35 3.85
CA MET A 161 -0.77 3.43 3.36
C MET A 161 -0.21 2.01 3.30
N SER A 162 -0.93 1.05 3.88
CA SER A 162 -0.65 -0.39 3.75
C SER A 162 0.79 -0.80 4.09
N ALA A 163 1.44 -0.15 5.06
CA ALA A 163 2.85 -0.36 5.39
C ALA A 163 3.14 -1.75 6.00
N PRO A 164 4.07 -2.57 5.49
CA PRO A 164 4.40 -3.84 6.12
C PRO A 164 5.42 -3.66 7.27
N MET A 165 5.06 -2.98 8.37
CA MET A 165 5.99 -2.68 9.48
C MET A 165 6.36 -3.89 10.35
N LEU A 166 5.73 -5.04 10.13
CA LEU A 166 6.14 -6.35 10.66
C LEU A 166 6.43 -7.34 9.51
N GLY A 167 6.59 -6.84 8.27
CA GLY A 167 6.63 -7.67 7.07
C GLY A 167 5.26 -8.21 6.66
N SER A 168 5.28 -9.22 5.79
CA SER A 168 4.09 -9.85 5.21
C SER A 168 4.17 -11.37 5.27
N MET A 169 3.17 -12.01 5.87
CA MET A 169 3.06 -13.47 5.85
C MET A 169 2.83 -14.05 4.45
N ALA A 170 2.33 -13.25 3.52
CA ALA A 170 2.23 -13.66 2.12
C ALA A 170 3.62 -13.90 1.51
N VAL A 171 4.63 -13.14 1.96
CA VAL A 171 6.03 -13.32 1.58
C VAL A 171 6.58 -14.61 2.16
N ASP A 172 6.36 -14.89 3.44
CA ASP A 172 6.78 -16.16 4.07
C ASP A 172 6.17 -17.37 3.35
N THR A 173 4.90 -17.27 2.95
CA THR A 173 4.24 -18.30 2.14
C THR A 173 4.91 -18.45 0.78
N ALA A 174 5.18 -17.34 0.07
CA ALA A 174 5.85 -17.38 -1.21
C ALA A 174 7.27 -17.99 -1.11
N LEU A 175 8.02 -17.61 -0.07
CA LEU A 175 9.34 -18.17 0.22
C LEU A 175 9.26 -19.66 0.48
N ASN A 176 8.27 -20.11 1.26
CA ASN A 176 8.03 -21.53 1.49
C ASN A 176 7.68 -22.30 0.22
N VAL A 177 6.86 -21.73 -0.67
CA VAL A 177 6.56 -22.37 -1.95
C VAL A 177 7.81 -22.46 -2.82
N CYS A 178 8.68 -21.45 -2.82
CA CYS A 178 9.89 -21.43 -3.65
C CYS A 178 11.10 -22.15 -3.03
N SER A 179 11.12 -22.42 -1.72
CA SER A 179 12.23 -23.08 -1.01
C SER A 179 12.06 -24.59 -0.85
N ASN A 180 10.84 -25.13 -0.94
CA ASN A 180 10.59 -26.54 -0.72
C ASN A 180 11.03 -27.40 -1.91
N ASP A 181 12.00 -28.31 -1.73
CA ASP A 181 12.51 -29.23 -2.76
C ASP A 181 11.52 -30.34 -3.21
N LYS A 182 10.27 -30.32 -2.74
CA LYS A 182 9.27 -31.31 -3.14
C LYS A 182 8.46 -30.77 -4.33
N PRO A 183 8.60 -31.34 -5.54
CA PRO A 183 7.95 -30.82 -6.73
C PRO A 183 6.44 -31.06 -6.63
N ARG A 184 5.72 -30.10 -6.05
CA ARG A 184 4.28 -29.99 -6.24
C ARG A 184 4.08 -29.33 -7.60
N THR A 185 3.10 -29.81 -8.36
CA THR A 185 2.66 -29.22 -9.64
C THR A 185 2.52 -27.70 -9.57
N PHE A 186 2.14 -27.18 -8.40
CA PHE A 186 2.06 -25.74 -8.10
C PHE A 186 3.42 -25.01 -8.07
N GLN A 187 4.47 -25.58 -7.48
CA GLN A 187 5.82 -24.98 -7.48
C GLN A 187 6.40 -24.95 -8.89
N ALA A 188 6.26 -26.06 -9.64
CA ALA A 188 6.67 -26.11 -11.04
C ALA A 188 5.93 -25.07 -11.89
N ALA A 189 4.63 -24.88 -11.66
CA ALA A 189 3.87 -23.81 -12.31
C ALA A 189 4.38 -22.41 -11.93
N MET A 190 4.69 -22.16 -10.65
CA MET A 190 5.22 -20.87 -10.20
C MET A 190 6.64 -20.60 -10.74
N LEU A 191 7.47 -21.63 -10.90
CA LEU A 191 8.77 -21.54 -11.56
C LEU A 191 8.61 -21.21 -13.05
N LEU A 192 7.71 -21.92 -13.75
CA LEU A 192 7.41 -21.67 -15.17
C LEU A 192 6.83 -20.26 -15.40
N LEU A 193 6.07 -19.72 -14.44
CA LEU A 193 5.52 -18.37 -14.47
C LEU A 193 6.53 -17.28 -14.01
N GLY A 194 7.78 -17.66 -13.71
CA GLY A 194 8.83 -16.74 -13.27
C GLY A 194 8.57 -16.08 -11.91
N LYS A 195 7.74 -16.71 -11.06
CA LYS A 195 7.43 -16.25 -9.70
C LYS A 195 8.38 -16.82 -8.64
N CYS A 196 9.16 -17.84 -9.00
CA CYS A 196 10.29 -18.35 -8.22
C CYS A 196 11.60 -18.19 -9.02
N PRO A 197 12.74 -17.88 -8.36
CA PRO A 197 12.86 -17.60 -6.93
C PRO A 197 12.22 -16.25 -6.55
N VAL A 198 11.81 -16.12 -5.28
CA VAL A 198 11.31 -14.85 -4.75
C VAL A 198 12.44 -13.81 -4.83
N LYS A 199 12.18 -12.70 -5.52
CA LYS A 199 13.17 -11.62 -5.72
C LYS A 199 13.49 -10.92 -4.39
N ALA A 200 14.69 -10.36 -4.30
CA ALA A 200 15.26 -9.84 -3.06
C ALA A 200 14.44 -8.69 -2.43
N GLY A 201 13.81 -7.84 -3.25
CA GLY A 201 12.90 -6.81 -2.76
C GLY A 201 11.75 -7.40 -1.95
N LEU A 202 11.02 -8.35 -2.55
CA LEU A 202 9.92 -9.03 -1.86
C LEU A 202 10.42 -9.88 -0.68
N LYS A 203 11.55 -10.58 -0.81
CA LYS A 203 12.15 -11.39 0.28
C LYS A 203 12.49 -10.54 1.51
N SER A 204 12.88 -9.27 1.34
CA SER A 204 13.17 -8.37 2.45
C SER A 204 11.94 -8.05 3.33
N LEU A 205 10.73 -8.37 2.84
CA LEU A 205 9.47 -8.22 3.57
C LEU A 205 9.05 -9.49 4.33
N ALA A 206 9.96 -10.44 4.57
CA ALA A 206 9.70 -11.59 5.42
C ALA A 206 9.14 -11.14 6.79
N PHE A 207 8.20 -11.91 7.32
CA PHE A 207 7.45 -11.53 8.50
C PHE A 207 8.33 -11.56 9.75
N MET A 208 8.27 -10.51 10.56
CA MET A 208 9.06 -10.36 11.78
C MET A 208 8.81 -11.52 12.74
N GLY A 209 9.88 -12.15 13.23
CA GLY A 209 9.80 -13.34 14.07
C GLY A 209 9.38 -14.63 13.34
N GLY A 210 9.12 -14.57 12.04
CA GLY A 210 8.83 -15.72 11.19
C GLY A 210 10.09 -16.51 10.80
N HIS A 211 9.89 -17.70 10.22
CA HIS A 211 10.96 -18.63 9.84
C HIS A 211 11.96 -18.02 8.83
N TYR A 212 11.50 -17.11 7.98
CA TYR A 212 12.31 -16.49 6.93
C TYR A 212 12.94 -15.16 7.32
N SER A 213 12.69 -14.68 8.55
CA SER A 213 13.28 -13.44 9.06
C SER A 213 14.56 -13.72 9.84
N SER A 214 15.57 -12.85 9.67
CA SER A 214 16.79 -12.89 10.45
C SER A 214 16.70 -12.01 11.69
N LYS A 215 17.68 -12.11 12.60
CA LYS A 215 17.76 -11.21 13.76
C LYS A 215 17.94 -9.76 13.32
N GLU A 216 18.78 -9.55 12.31
CA GLU A 216 19.07 -8.23 11.74
C GLU A 216 17.82 -7.62 11.11
N LEU A 217 17.03 -8.41 10.38
CA LEU A 217 15.77 -7.94 9.81
C LEU A 217 14.73 -7.62 10.90
N ASN A 218 14.64 -8.42 11.96
CA ASN A 218 13.77 -8.14 13.10
C ASN A 218 14.16 -6.83 13.79
N THR A 219 15.45 -6.61 14.07
CA THR A 219 15.95 -5.35 14.64
C THR A 219 15.67 -4.17 13.72
N ALA A 220 15.87 -4.32 12.41
CA ALA A 220 15.54 -3.27 11.46
C ALA A 220 14.05 -2.91 11.50
N TYR A 221 13.14 -3.88 11.65
CA TYR A 221 11.72 -3.59 11.84
C TYR A 221 11.44 -2.86 13.15
N GLU A 222 12.07 -3.24 14.26
CA GLU A 222 11.90 -2.55 15.55
C GLU A 222 12.29 -1.08 15.45
N ASP A 223 13.45 -0.80 14.87
CA ASP A 223 13.96 0.54 14.63
C ASP A 223 13.05 1.34 13.67
N ALA A 224 12.61 0.72 12.57
CA ALA A 224 11.68 1.33 11.63
C ALA A 224 10.33 1.65 12.28
N GLN A 225 9.81 0.76 13.11
CA GLN A 225 8.55 0.95 13.83
C GLN A 225 8.65 2.11 14.83
N ASP A 226 9.77 2.27 15.54
CA ASP A 226 10.00 3.42 16.42
C ASP A 226 9.95 4.75 15.68
N VAL A 227 10.60 4.80 14.51
CA VAL A 227 10.51 5.96 13.61
C VAL A 227 9.08 6.16 13.14
N TYR A 228 8.41 5.11 12.67
CA TYR A 228 7.05 5.17 12.13
C TYR A 228 6.07 5.75 13.17
N ARG A 229 6.04 5.19 14.39
CA ARG A 229 5.21 5.69 15.50
C ARG A 229 5.53 7.13 15.88
N LYS A 230 6.80 7.54 15.77
CA LYS A 230 7.24 8.88 16.15
C LYS A 230 6.85 9.94 15.12
N TYR A 231 6.79 9.61 13.83
CA TYR A 231 6.70 10.61 12.76
C TYR A 231 5.46 10.55 11.89
N VAL A 232 4.75 9.41 11.82
CA VAL A 232 3.51 9.29 11.04
C VAL A 232 2.43 10.18 11.62
N THR A 233 1.82 10.97 10.76
CA THR A 233 0.72 11.88 11.11
C THR A 233 -0.64 11.35 10.68
N ALA A 234 -0.69 10.47 9.68
CA ALA A 234 -1.91 9.81 9.21
C ALA A 234 -1.56 8.44 8.62
N ALA A 235 -2.42 7.44 8.83
CA ALA A 235 -2.22 6.11 8.27
C ALA A 235 -3.54 5.47 7.83
N MET A 236 -3.55 4.87 6.64
CA MET A 236 -4.62 3.99 6.18
C MET A 236 -4.16 2.54 6.24
N CYS A 237 -4.87 1.75 7.04
CA CYS A 237 -4.65 0.32 7.19
C CYS A 237 -5.96 -0.43 6.95
N SER A 238 -5.92 -1.61 6.31
CA SER A 238 -7.15 -2.36 6.08
C SER A 238 -7.31 -3.52 7.04
N ASN A 239 -8.56 -3.77 7.45
CA ASN A 239 -8.94 -4.95 8.22
C ASN A 239 -9.73 -5.97 7.38
N SER A 240 -9.76 -5.80 6.06
CA SER A 240 -10.41 -6.70 5.10
C SER A 240 -9.84 -6.49 3.71
N PHE A 241 -9.74 -7.58 2.94
CA PHE A 241 -9.25 -7.63 1.57
C PHE A 241 -10.39 -7.57 0.53
N GLU A 242 -11.62 -7.28 0.95
CA GLU A 242 -12.79 -7.19 0.05
C GLU A 242 -12.55 -6.27 -1.15
N GLY A 243 -11.92 -5.12 -0.92
CA GLY A 243 -11.53 -4.16 -1.95
C GLY A 243 -12.65 -3.45 -2.71
N LEU A 244 -12.26 -2.52 -3.57
CA LEU A 244 -13.11 -1.83 -4.55
C LEU A 244 -13.43 -2.75 -5.73
N ILE A 245 -14.56 -2.53 -6.41
CA ILE A 245 -14.96 -3.37 -7.56
C ILE A 245 -13.94 -3.20 -8.69
N SER A 246 -13.07 -4.18 -8.85
CA SER A 246 -12.01 -4.22 -9.87
C SER A 246 -11.45 -5.64 -9.99
N GLY A 247 -10.59 -5.87 -11.00
CA GLY A 247 -9.86 -7.13 -11.13
C GLY A 247 -8.94 -7.46 -9.94
N ASP A 248 -8.56 -6.45 -9.15
CA ASP A 248 -7.69 -6.64 -7.98
C ASP A 248 -8.41 -7.41 -6.84
N GLN A 249 -9.74 -7.36 -6.75
CA GLN A 249 -10.48 -8.10 -5.72
C GLN A 249 -10.18 -9.60 -5.77
N ILE A 250 -10.22 -10.19 -6.97
CA ILE A 250 -9.98 -11.63 -7.17
C ILE A 250 -8.53 -11.96 -6.81
N LYS A 251 -7.59 -11.14 -7.26
CA LYS A 251 -6.15 -11.32 -6.99
C LYS A 251 -5.86 -11.31 -5.49
N TYR A 252 -6.33 -10.30 -4.76
CA TYR A 252 -6.05 -10.15 -3.33
C TYR A 252 -6.89 -11.08 -2.45
N ALA A 253 -8.09 -11.47 -2.87
CA ALA A 253 -8.83 -12.54 -2.20
C ALA A 253 -8.11 -13.90 -2.31
N GLY A 254 -7.55 -14.21 -3.48
CA GLY A 254 -6.71 -15.39 -3.66
C GLY A 254 -5.49 -15.32 -2.75
N LEU A 255 -4.76 -14.20 -2.79
CA LEU A 255 -3.56 -14.00 -1.97
C LEU A 255 -3.86 -14.14 -0.48
N ALA A 256 -4.91 -13.49 0.03
CA ALA A 256 -5.34 -13.59 1.42
C ALA A 256 -5.64 -15.03 1.86
N THR A 257 -6.24 -15.81 0.96
CA THR A 257 -6.61 -17.22 1.20
C THR A 257 -5.38 -18.11 1.29
N PHE A 258 -4.38 -17.88 0.43
CA PHE A 258 -3.18 -18.71 0.37
C PHE A 258 -2.06 -18.28 1.33
N ALA A 259 -1.99 -16.99 1.69
CA ALA A 259 -0.94 -16.42 2.52
C ALA A 259 -0.93 -16.91 3.98
N GLY A 260 -1.96 -17.67 4.40
CA GLY A 260 -2.02 -18.25 5.74
C GLY A 260 -1.94 -17.21 6.86
N HIS A 261 -2.47 -16.00 6.64
CA HIS A 261 -2.40 -14.93 7.62
C HIS A 261 -2.96 -15.38 8.98
N GLN A 262 -2.22 -15.12 10.06
CA GLN A 262 -2.66 -15.36 11.44
C GLN A 262 -3.92 -14.58 11.81
N SER A 263 -4.24 -13.52 11.05
CA SER A 263 -5.42 -12.69 11.24
C SER A 263 -6.22 -12.56 9.95
N LYS A 264 -7.55 -12.67 10.08
CA LYS A 264 -8.49 -12.32 9.00
C LYS A 264 -8.52 -10.82 8.70
N LYS A 265 -7.92 -9.98 9.56
CA LYS A 265 -7.79 -8.54 9.37
C LYS A 265 -6.54 -8.24 8.56
N ASN A 266 -6.67 -8.18 7.24
CA ASN A 266 -5.58 -7.89 6.31
C ASN A 266 -6.13 -7.27 5.02
N ASP A 267 -5.28 -6.61 4.25
CA ASP A 267 -5.61 -6.04 2.92
C ASP A 267 -5.33 -7.05 1.77
N GLY A 268 -5.06 -8.30 2.11
CA GLY A 268 -4.70 -9.39 1.22
C GLY A 268 -3.20 -9.59 1.06
N PHE A 269 -2.37 -8.62 1.47
CA PHE A 269 -0.91 -8.75 1.50
C PHE A 269 -0.33 -8.44 2.88
N VAL A 270 -0.83 -7.40 3.55
CA VAL A 270 -0.36 -6.90 4.84
C VAL A 270 -1.49 -7.02 5.86
N THR A 271 -1.17 -7.53 7.05
CA THR A 271 -2.13 -7.59 8.16
C THR A 271 -2.38 -6.20 8.72
N PHE A 272 -3.57 -5.97 9.27
CA PHE A 272 -3.91 -4.71 9.96
C PHE A 272 -2.89 -4.39 11.06
N GLU A 273 -2.39 -5.41 11.75
CA GLU A 273 -1.36 -5.26 12.77
C GLU A 273 -0.01 -4.82 12.19
N SER A 274 0.47 -5.48 11.14
CA SER A 274 1.70 -5.08 10.43
C SER A 274 1.58 -3.65 9.91
N CYS A 275 0.42 -3.25 9.37
CA CYS A 275 0.16 -1.89 8.92
C CYS A 275 0.28 -0.81 10.00
N ARG A 276 -0.15 -1.13 11.22
CA ARG A 276 -0.11 -0.17 12.32
C ARG A 276 1.31 0.10 12.82
N GLY A 277 2.26 -0.83 12.66
CA GLY A 277 3.62 -0.67 13.17
C GLY A 277 3.68 -0.33 14.66
N GLY A 278 2.76 -0.89 15.44
CA GLY A 278 2.61 -0.61 16.88
C GLY A 278 1.83 0.65 17.25
N LEU A 279 1.24 1.38 16.30
CA LEU A 279 0.22 2.38 16.61
C LEU A 279 -1.01 1.71 17.21
N ASP A 280 -1.60 2.30 18.25
CA ASP A 280 -2.78 1.77 18.91
C ASP A 280 -3.94 1.56 17.92
N ALA A 281 -4.58 0.39 17.98
CA ALA A 281 -5.73 0.05 17.15
C ALA A 281 -6.93 0.96 17.43
N GLU A 282 -7.08 1.48 18.65
CA GLU A 282 -8.19 2.36 19.04
C GLU A 282 -8.17 3.71 18.31
N LYS A 283 -7.01 4.12 17.79
CA LYS A 283 -6.89 5.33 16.96
C LYS A 283 -7.56 5.17 15.60
N PHE A 284 -7.76 3.94 15.12
CA PHE A 284 -8.21 3.68 13.77
C PHE A 284 -9.74 3.61 13.70
N HIS A 285 -10.32 4.49 12.90
CA HIS A 285 -11.76 4.59 12.71
C HIS A 285 -12.15 4.29 11.26
N ASP A 286 -13.32 3.71 11.05
CA ASP A 286 -13.86 3.36 9.72
C ASP A 286 -14.55 4.57 9.04
N ASP A 287 -14.07 5.78 9.33
CA ASP A 287 -14.49 7.02 8.70
C ASP A 287 -13.34 7.60 7.87
N PRO A 288 -13.54 7.90 6.56
CA PRO A 288 -12.49 8.45 5.71
C PRO A 288 -12.07 9.87 6.11
N THR A 289 -12.71 10.52 7.07
CA THR A 289 -12.24 11.81 7.61
C THR A 289 -11.23 11.64 8.75
N SER A 290 -11.03 10.41 9.25
CA SER A 290 -10.06 10.10 10.30
C SER A 290 -8.62 10.11 9.76
N ALA A 291 -7.69 10.69 10.52
CA ALA A 291 -6.26 10.63 10.20
C ALA A 291 -5.75 9.18 10.22
N PHE A 292 -6.26 8.36 11.13
CA PHE A 292 -5.98 6.94 11.20
C PHE A 292 -7.24 6.19 10.76
N TYR A 293 -7.21 5.70 9.53
CA TYR A 293 -8.38 5.14 8.86
C TYR A 293 -8.25 3.62 8.75
N VAL A 294 -9.22 2.90 9.32
CA VAL A 294 -9.35 1.46 9.08
C VAL A 294 -10.29 1.22 7.91
N SER A 295 -9.72 0.77 6.80
CA SER A 295 -10.45 0.53 5.55
C SER A 295 -10.78 -0.95 5.35
N LYS A 296 -11.58 -1.22 4.32
CA LYS A 296 -11.82 -2.55 3.71
C LYS A 296 -11.30 -2.60 2.28
N CYS A 297 -10.34 -1.75 1.95
CA CYS A 297 -9.62 -1.73 0.69
C CYS A 297 -8.64 -2.90 0.64
N ASN A 298 -8.50 -3.56 -0.51
CA ASN A 298 -7.37 -4.46 -0.70
C ASN A 298 -6.07 -3.66 -0.85
N HIS A 299 -4.93 -4.34 -0.86
CA HIS A 299 -3.63 -3.69 -0.90
C HIS A 299 -3.47 -2.75 -2.11
N ALA A 300 -3.92 -3.15 -3.31
CA ALA A 300 -3.80 -2.31 -4.51
C ALA A 300 -4.75 -1.10 -4.53
N ASP A 301 -5.88 -1.18 -3.85
CA ASP A 301 -6.82 -0.05 -3.78
C ASP A 301 -6.22 1.15 -3.03
N THR A 302 -5.33 0.90 -2.06
CA THR A 302 -4.77 1.97 -1.21
C THR A 302 -3.75 2.85 -1.93
N LYS A 303 -3.24 2.44 -3.10
CA LYS A 303 -2.42 3.27 -4.02
C LYS A 303 -3.24 4.06 -5.05
N PHE A 304 -4.55 4.19 -4.85
CA PHE A 304 -5.44 5.14 -5.54
C PHE A 304 -5.71 4.87 -7.03
N GLN A 305 -5.40 3.67 -7.54
CA GLN A 305 -5.63 3.34 -8.96
C GLN A 305 -7.12 3.31 -9.33
N HIS A 306 -7.99 3.06 -8.36
CA HIS A 306 -9.44 2.98 -8.54
C HIS A 306 -10.15 4.21 -7.96
N MET A 307 -11.41 4.40 -8.34
CA MET A 307 -12.27 5.41 -7.73
C MET A 307 -12.85 4.92 -6.42
N ASP A 308 -13.12 5.83 -5.50
CA ASP A 308 -13.78 5.53 -4.23
C ASP A 308 -15.14 4.86 -4.44
N ASP A 309 -15.50 3.93 -3.55
CA ASP A 309 -16.85 3.38 -3.49
C ASP A 309 -17.83 4.52 -3.21
N LEU A 310 -18.96 4.58 -3.92
CA LEU A 310 -19.94 5.66 -3.76
C LEU A 310 -20.61 5.62 -2.38
N PHE A 311 -20.86 4.44 -1.82
CA PHE A 311 -21.70 4.26 -0.64
C PHE A 311 -20.92 3.84 0.60
N LYS A 312 -19.92 2.96 0.46
CA LYS A 312 -19.20 2.38 1.60
C LYS A 312 -18.11 3.33 2.08
N LYS A 313 -18.31 3.96 3.23
CA LYS A 313 -17.30 4.79 3.91
C LYS A 313 -15.95 4.07 4.10
N SER A 314 -15.98 2.76 4.35
CA SER A 314 -14.79 1.93 4.55
C SER A 314 -14.01 1.62 3.26
N LYS A 315 -14.42 2.15 2.09
CA LYS A 315 -13.76 1.95 0.79
C LYS A 315 -13.60 3.27 0.05
N LYS A 316 -13.07 4.30 0.72
CA LYS A 316 -12.87 5.64 0.15
C LYS A 316 -11.41 6.13 0.32
N PRO A 317 -10.42 5.45 -0.28
CA PRO A 317 -9.02 5.79 -0.11
C PRO A 317 -8.65 7.20 -0.60
N LYS A 318 -9.22 7.67 -1.72
CA LYS A 318 -8.92 9.02 -2.25
C LYS A 318 -9.50 10.11 -1.35
N ARG A 319 -10.75 9.99 -0.94
CA ARG A 319 -11.36 10.90 0.04
C ARG A 319 -10.59 10.89 1.35
N TRP A 320 -10.15 9.73 1.81
CA TRP A 320 -9.30 9.67 3.01
C TRP A 320 -8.04 10.49 2.86
N PHE A 321 -7.31 10.30 1.75
CA PHE A 321 -6.11 11.07 1.49
C PHE A 321 -6.42 12.57 1.45
N GLU A 322 -7.46 13.02 0.74
CA GLU A 322 -7.86 14.44 0.74
C GLU A 322 -8.09 15.00 2.14
N CYS A 323 -8.74 14.22 3.02
CA CYS A 323 -9.14 14.65 4.36
C CYS A 323 -8.05 14.57 5.42
N ALA A 324 -7.00 13.78 5.15
CA ALA A 324 -5.85 13.57 6.02
C ALA A 324 -4.77 14.66 5.90
N LEU A 325 -4.83 15.49 4.84
CA LEU A 325 -3.82 16.52 4.54
C LEU A 325 -4.05 17.88 5.21
#